data_AF-A0A9P7AK30-F1
#
_entry.id   AF-A0A9P7AK30-F1
#
_cell.length_a   1.000
_cell.length_b   1.000
_cell.length_c   1.000
_cell.angle_alpha   90.00
_cell.angle_beta   90.00
_cell.angle_gamma   90.00
#
_symmetry.space_group_name_H-M   'P 1'
#
loop_
_entity.id
_entity.type
_entity.pdbx_description
1 polymer ?
#
loop_
_entity_poly.entity_id
_entity_poly.type
_entity_poly.pdbx_seq_one_letter_code
_entity_poly.pdbx_strand_id
1 'polypeptide(L)'
;QKGANLIWYQNKRDEGIMFDKYFSPFPIPALALLYTAVKCCIDEWADGERTDISFSGGEYKEVYDKHVANLKKFDARTKEHGILNAILKEINNTGR
;
A
#
# COMPACT_ATOMS: atom_id res chain seq x y z
N GLN A 1 -7.92 -7.94 -2.60
CA GLN A 1 -6.80 -8.71 -3.19
C GLN A 1 -6.66 -8.56 -4.71
N LYS A 2 -7.73 -8.48 -5.51
CA LYS A 2 -7.62 -8.34 -6.98
C LYS A 2 -7.01 -7.01 -7.49
N GLY A 3 -7.04 -5.93 -6.71
CA GLY A 3 -6.60 -4.60 -7.17
C GLY A 3 -5.09 -4.41 -7.29
N ALA A 4 -4.29 -4.96 -6.37
CA ALA A 4 -2.82 -4.79 -6.38
C ALA A 4 -2.15 -5.54 -7.55
N ASN A 5 -2.64 -6.75 -7.89
CA ASN A 5 -2.12 -7.54 -9.04
C ASN A 5 -2.41 -6.90 -10.39
N LEU A 6 -3.47 -6.10 -10.51
CA LEU A 6 -3.85 -5.42 -11.75
C LEU A 6 -3.01 -4.17 -12.03
N ILE A 7 -2.40 -3.56 -11.01
CA ILE A 7 -1.74 -2.24 -11.15
C ILE A 7 -0.21 -2.35 -11.10
N TRP A 8 0.36 -3.24 -10.27
CA TRP A 8 1.82 -3.26 -10.03
C TRP A 8 2.56 -4.50 -10.54
N TYR A 9 1.83 -5.56 -10.91
CA TYR A 9 2.42 -6.85 -11.26
C TYR A 9 1.76 -7.51 -12.47
N GLN A 10 1.13 -6.74 -13.34
CA GLN A 10 0.36 -7.27 -14.47
C GLN A 10 1.28 -7.71 -15.63
N ASN A 11 2.45 -7.09 -15.78
CA ASN A 11 3.38 -7.32 -16.87
C ASN A 11 4.83 -7.50 -16.39
N LYS A 12 5.60 -8.34 -17.09
CA LYS A 12 7.05 -8.57 -16.87
C LYS A 12 7.93 -7.31 -16.98
N ARG A 13 7.36 -6.19 -17.44
CA ARG A 13 8.01 -4.88 -17.59
C ARG A 13 7.54 -3.86 -16.55
N ASP A 14 6.62 -4.24 -15.67
CA ASP A 14 6.18 -3.35 -14.60
C ASP A 14 7.33 -3.10 -13.63
N GLU A 15 7.35 -1.91 -13.04
CA GLU A 15 8.48 -1.43 -12.23
C GLU A 15 8.80 -2.39 -11.08
N GLY A 16 7.79 -3.03 -10.48
CA GLY A 16 7.96 -4.03 -9.41
C GLY A 16 8.65 -5.33 -9.84
N ILE A 17 8.73 -5.63 -11.14
CA ILE A 17 9.41 -6.79 -11.71
C ILE A 17 10.78 -6.39 -12.27
N MET A 18 10.88 -5.26 -12.95
CA MET A 18 12.15 -4.73 -13.51
C MET A 18 13.13 -4.30 -12.41
N PHE A 19 12.62 -3.75 -11.31
CA PHE A 19 13.41 -3.25 -10.18
C PHE A 19 13.24 -4.11 -8.93
N ASP A 20 13.20 -5.44 -9.08
CA ASP A 20 13.03 -6.42 -8.00
C ASP A 20 13.82 -6.05 -6.72
N LYS A 21 15.09 -5.64 -6.87
CA LYS A 21 15.97 -5.24 -5.76
C LYS A 21 15.43 -4.09 -4.89
N TYR A 22 14.59 -3.23 -5.45
CA TYR A 22 13.99 -2.07 -4.76
C TYR A 22 12.57 -2.33 -4.26
N PHE A 23 11.92 -3.37 -4.79
CA PHE A 23 10.53 -3.73 -4.46
C PHE A 23 10.39 -5.05 -3.70
N SER A 24 11.52 -5.70 -3.36
CA SER A 24 11.57 -6.97 -2.62
C SER A 24 12.41 -6.84 -1.34
N PRO A 25 11.80 -6.98 -0.14
CA PRO A 25 10.37 -7.17 0.11
C PRO A 25 9.55 -5.91 -0.21
N PHE A 26 8.23 -6.05 -0.33
CA PHE A 26 7.34 -4.94 -0.71
C PHE A 26 7.61 -3.68 0.14
N PRO A 27 7.77 -2.49 -0.45
CA PRO A 27 8.22 -1.34 0.31
C PRO A 27 7.10 -0.76 1.19
N ILE A 28 7.44 -0.36 2.43
CA ILE A 28 6.51 0.28 3.38
C ILE A 28 5.80 1.51 2.76
N PRO A 29 6.48 2.41 2.02
CA PRO A 29 5.82 3.48 1.27
C PRO A 29 4.71 3.01 0.34
N ALA A 30 4.92 1.91 -0.40
CA ALA A 30 3.89 1.38 -1.30
C ALA A 30 2.71 0.79 -0.53
N LEU A 31 2.96 0.16 0.63
CA LEU A 31 1.88 -0.31 1.50
C LEU A 31 1.07 0.85 2.09
N ALA A 32 1.74 1.92 2.51
CA ALA A 32 1.07 3.13 2.96
C ALA A 32 0.21 3.76 1.86
N LEU A 33 0.71 3.81 0.62
CA LEU A 33 -0.04 4.31 -0.53
C LEU A 33 -1.28 3.45 -0.81
N LEU A 34 -1.16 2.12 -0.74
CA LEU A 34 -2.29 1.21 -0.88
C LEU A 34 -3.35 1.45 0.20
N TYR A 35 -2.96 1.63 1.46
CA TYR A 35 -3.90 1.97 2.53
C TYR A 35 -4.56 3.32 2.33
N THR A 36 -3.82 4.28 1.80
CA THR A 36 -4.34 5.62 1.46
C THR A 36 -5.38 5.53 0.34
N ALA A 37 -5.13 4.72 -0.69
CA ALA A 37 -6.09 4.47 -1.76
C ALA A 37 -7.36 3.77 -1.24
N VAL A 38 -7.22 2.79 -0.34
CA VAL A 38 -8.38 2.16 0.31
C VAL A 38 -9.16 3.17 1.13
N LYS A 39 -8.49 4.07 1.87
CA LYS A 39 -9.16 5.16 2.59
C LYS A 39 -9.92 6.08 1.65
N CYS A 40 -9.34 6.44 0.51
CA CYS A 40 -10.02 7.24 -0.52
C CYS A 40 -11.29 6.55 -1.02
N CYS A 41 -11.22 5.25 -1.34
CA CYS A 41 -12.40 4.49 -1.75
C CYS A 41 -13.46 4.40 -0.64
N ILE A 42 -13.07 4.39 0.64
CA ILE A 42 -14.04 4.43 1.75
C ILE A 42 -14.69 5.81 1.83
N ASP A 43 -13.90 6.87 1.64
CA ASP A 43 -14.39 8.25 1.70
C ASP A 43 -15.35 8.59 0.57
N GLU A 44 -15.20 7.97 -0.61
CA GLU A 44 -16.19 8.08 -1.69
C GLU A 44 -17.60 7.70 -1.24
N TRP A 45 -17.75 6.86 -0.22
CA TRP A 45 -19.04 6.36 0.27
C TRP A 45 -19.42 6.91 1.65
N ALA A 46 -18.72 7.93 2.16
CA ALA A 46 -18.89 8.42 3.53
C ALA A 46 -20.33 8.88 3.83
N ASP A 47 -21.00 9.50 2.86
CA ASP A 47 -22.35 10.05 3.01
C ASP A 47 -23.47 9.04 2.65
N GLY A 48 -23.11 7.79 2.40
CA GLY A 48 -24.04 6.72 1.98
C GLY A 48 -24.37 6.72 0.49
N GLU A 49 -23.97 7.76 -0.25
CA GLU A 49 -23.97 7.81 -1.71
C GLU A 49 -22.54 7.95 -2.23
N ARG A 50 -22.25 7.33 -3.39
CA ARG A 50 -20.92 7.41 -3.99
C ARG A 50 -20.68 8.79 -4.58
N THR A 51 -19.72 9.51 -4.02
CA THR A 51 -19.18 10.74 -4.60
C THR A 51 -17.82 10.47 -5.21
N ASP A 52 -17.57 11.00 -6.42
CA ASP A 52 -16.27 10.88 -7.08
C ASP A 52 -15.25 11.79 -6.38
N ILE A 53 -14.34 11.19 -5.61
CA ILE A 53 -13.27 11.91 -4.91
C ILE A 53 -11.96 11.67 -5.67
N SER A 54 -11.26 12.76 -6.01
CA SER A 54 -9.98 12.65 -6.68
C SER A 54 -8.93 12.07 -5.72
N PHE A 55 -8.30 10.96 -6.11
CA PHE A 55 -7.13 10.46 -5.38
C PHE A 55 -5.91 11.32 -5.73
N SER A 56 -5.78 12.47 -5.07
CA SER A 56 -4.70 13.42 -5.31
C SER A 56 -3.68 13.44 -4.18
N GLY A 57 -2.42 13.70 -4.55
CA GLY A 57 -1.34 13.86 -3.58
C GLY A 57 -1.53 15.07 -2.66
N GLY A 58 -2.36 16.06 -3.01
CA GLY A 58 -2.65 17.21 -2.15
C GLY A 58 -3.60 16.85 -1.02
N GLU A 59 -4.70 16.16 -1.34
CA GLU A 59 -5.77 15.85 -0.40
C GLU A 59 -5.41 14.72 0.56
N TYR A 60 -4.70 13.70 0.05
CA TYR A 60 -4.39 12.50 0.83
C TYR A 60 -2.97 12.47 1.40
N LYS A 61 -2.19 13.56 1.28
CA LYS A 61 -0.82 13.62 1.82
C LYS A 61 -0.76 13.31 3.32
N GLU A 62 -1.62 13.95 4.11
CA GLU A 62 -1.61 13.76 5.55
C GLU A 62 -2.02 12.34 5.95
N VAL A 63 -2.98 11.77 5.22
CA VAL A 63 -3.43 10.38 5.40
C VAL A 63 -2.28 9.42 5.10
N TYR A 64 -1.58 9.64 3.99
CA TYR A 64 -0.40 8.87 3.60
C TYR A 64 0.72 8.98 4.65
N ASP A 65 1.10 10.19 5.04
CA ASP A 65 2.16 10.45 6.03
C ASP A 65 1.82 9.76 7.38
N LYS A 66 0.54 9.81 7.77
CA LYS A 66 0.03 9.10 8.95
C LYS A 66 0.12 7.58 8.81
N HIS A 67 -0.23 7.01 7.66
CA HIS A 67 -0.08 5.58 7.41
C HIS A 67 1.39 5.14 7.46
N VAL A 68 2.30 5.92 6.87
CA VAL A 68 3.75 5.65 6.96
C VAL A 68 4.22 5.66 8.42
N ALA A 69 3.84 6.69 9.19
CA ALA A 69 4.20 6.79 10.60
C ALA A 69 3.64 5.62 11.43
N ASN A 70 2.40 5.21 11.16
CA ASN A 70 1.77 4.09 11.85
C ASN A 70 2.42 2.75 11.50
N LEU A 71 2.75 2.52 10.23
CA LEU A 71 3.45 1.31 9.79
C LEU A 71 4.84 1.22 10.43
N LYS A 72 5.59 2.32 10.51
CA LYS A 72 6.89 2.35 11.21
C LYS A 72 6.76 2.09 12.71
N LYS A 73 5.72 2.64 13.36
CA LYS A 73 5.43 2.35 14.78
C LYS A 73 5.04 0.88 14.98
N PHE A 74 4.26 0.32 14.06
CA PHE A 74 3.86 -1.09 14.09
C PHE A 74 5.07 -2.00 13.91
N ASP A 75 5.96 -1.70 12.97
CA ASP A 75 7.23 -2.42 12.79
C ASP A 75 8.07 -2.41 14.06
N ALA A 76 8.23 -1.22 14.67
CA ALA A 76 8.99 -1.08 15.91
C ALA A 76 8.39 -1.90 17.08
N ARG A 77 7.06 -1.95 17.19
CA ARG A 77 6.35 -2.71 18.24
C ARG A 77 6.34 -4.21 18.00
N THR A 78 6.34 -4.63 16.73
CA THR A 78 6.27 -6.05 16.34
C THR A 78 7.62 -6.61 15.91
N LYS A 79 8.71 -5.86 16.16
CA LYS A 79 10.07 -6.19 15.73
C LYS A 79 10.50 -7.59 16.16
N GLU A 80 10.16 -8.00 17.37
CA GLU A 80 10.48 -9.33 17.92
C GLU A 80 9.77 -10.47 17.18
N HIS A 81 8.59 -10.19 16.63
CA HIS A 81 7.78 -11.15 15.89
C HIS A 81 7.95 -11.06 14.37
N GLY A 82 8.62 -10.00 13.87
CA GLY A 82 8.85 -9.79 12.44
C GLY A 82 7.59 -9.70 11.60
N ILE A 83 6.45 -9.32 12.20
CA ILE A 83 5.12 -9.44 11.58
C ILE A 83 5.02 -8.59 10.32
N LEU A 84 5.49 -7.34 10.35
CA LEU A 84 5.44 -6.49 9.16
C LEU A 84 6.26 -7.08 8.02
N ASN A 85 7.46 -7.59 8.30
CA ASN A 85 8.30 -8.25 7.30
C ASN A 85 7.63 -9.50 6.70
N ALA A 86 6.91 -10.27 7.52
CA ALA A 86 6.13 -11.41 7.02
C ALA A 86 5.02 -10.95 6.06
N ILE A 87 4.26 -9.93 6.43
CA ILE A 87 3.20 -9.35 5.58
C ILE A 87 3.79 -8.83 4.25
N LEU A 88 4.89 -8.08 4.29
CA LEU A 88 5.53 -7.54 3.09
C LEU A 88 6.08 -8.65 2.17
N LYS A 89 6.58 -9.75 2.74
CA LYS A 89 7.00 -10.94 1.97
C LYS A 89 5.82 -11.65 1.33
N GLU A 90 4.74 -11.88 2.08
CA GLU A 90 3.53 -12.52 1.54
C GLU A 90 2.89 -11.70 0.42
N ILE A 91 2.83 -10.37 0.56
CA ILE A 91 2.35 -9.48 -0.51
C ILE A 91 3.22 -9.59 -1.76
N ASN A 92 4.55 -9.61 -1.60
CA ASN A 92 5.47 -9.74 -2.73
C ASN A 92 5.41 -11.12 -3.41
N ASN A 93 5.20 -12.19 -2.63
CA ASN A 93 5.08 -13.55 -3.13
C ASN A 93 3.74 -13.82 -3.82
N THR A 94 2.65 -13.19 -3.36
CA THR A 94 1.31 -13.33 -3.96
C THR A 94 1.12 -12.40 -5.16
N GLY A 95 1.89 -11.31 -5.21
CA GLY A 95 1.91 -10.35 -6.31
C GLY A 95 2.60 -10.87 -7.57
N ARG A 96 3.54 -11.80 -7.43
CA ARG A 96 4.29 -12.46 -8.51
C ARG A 96 3.65 -13.76 -8.95
#